data_AF-A0A0F9NN29-F1
#
_entry.id   AF-A0A0F9NN29-F1
#
_cell.length_a   1.000
_cell.length_b   1.000
_cell.length_c   1.000
_cell.angle_alpha   90.00
_cell.angle_beta   90.00
_cell.angle_gamma   90.00
#
_symmetry.space_group_name_H-M   'P 1'
#
loop_
_entity.id
_entity.type
_entity.pdbx_description
1 polymer ?
#
loop_
_entity_poly.entity_id
_entity_poly.type
_entity_poly.pdbx_seq_one_letter_code
_entity_poly.pdbx_strand_id
1 'polypeptide(L)'
;LAFPLLKELTEVGDPLAKRVFKSEIVKRFEEGNEKTRYYLELEGFLQYLTIEEHLDLLLGAEDLIPLKELAEEVWPHRDPYEVIFMVMGNRIKLENRKVIDLSLGHLKLSEFPKVILNLTDLRVLSLRVNKIKDIPEKINKLSSLKELWLGSNELSYLPESICEITSLEALWLDQNKITYLPKGFGNLENLKVLRLIGNRLQIIPPSFFKLSSLEHLDLSNNNLKDLPHSFCSLKSLKWLSLSSNNLKKLPECIKNLKSLEHLDVKGNPLVKNPEIVEKLKKLKIKEIIGIKRKPKSFRIF
;
A
#
# COMPACT_ATOMS: atom_id res chain seq x y z
N LEU A 1 32.20 7.05 31.83
CA LEU A 1 33.38 6.49 32.52
C LEU A 1 33.22 5.00 32.82
N ALA A 2 32.12 4.54 33.44
CA ALA A 2 31.93 3.10 33.69
C ALA A 2 31.70 2.24 32.42
N PHE A 3 31.08 2.82 31.38
CA PHE A 3 30.69 2.08 30.17
C PHE A 3 31.88 1.58 29.31
N PRO A 4 32.93 2.38 29.04
CA PRO A 4 34.13 1.90 28.38
C PRO A 4 34.87 0.81 29.18
N LEU A 5 34.96 0.95 30.50
CA LEU A 5 35.60 -0.07 31.36
C LEU A 5 34.81 -1.40 31.35
N LEU A 6 33.47 -1.33 31.40
CA LEU A 6 32.62 -2.52 31.28
C LEU A 6 32.78 -3.19 29.91
N LYS A 7 32.97 -2.41 28.84
CA LYS A 7 33.28 -2.93 27.50
C LYS A 7 34.60 -3.69 27.51
N GLU A 8 35.68 -3.07 27.99
CA GLU A 8 37.02 -3.71 28.07
C GLU A 8 36.98 -5.01 28.88
N LEU A 9 36.33 -5.00 30.05
CA LEU A 9 36.17 -6.20 30.89
C LEU A 9 35.33 -7.29 30.21
N THR A 10 34.31 -6.90 29.44
CA THR A 10 33.51 -7.85 28.64
C THR A 10 34.34 -8.47 27.52
N GLU A 11 35.21 -7.71 26.87
CA GLU A 11 36.06 -8.16 25.76
C GLU A 11 37.14 -9.16 26.22
N VAL A 12 37.67 -9.00 27.44
CA VAL A 12 38.59 -9.99 28.04
C VAL A 12 37.90 -11.22 28.64
N GLY A 13 36.55 -11.28 28.56
CA GLY A 13 35.78 -12.47 28.89
C GLY A 13 35.27 -12.57 30.33
N ASP A 14 35.24 -11.48 31.11
CA ASP A 14 34.68 -11.50 32.47
C ASP A 14 33.15 -11.76 32.43
N PRO A 15 32.66 -12.87 33.02
CA PRO A 15 31.23 -13.23 32.94
C PRO A 15 30.31 -12.25 33.66
N LEU A 16 30.76 -11.66 34.77
CA LEU A 16 29.98 -10.69 35.54
C LEU A 16 29.92 -9.36 34.77
N ALA A 17 31.04 -8.90 34.23
CA ALA A 17 31.09 -7.72 33.39
C ALA A 17 30.20 -7.87 32.17
N LYS A 18 30.25 -9.02 31.47
CA LYS A 18 29.37 -9.30 30.32
C LYS A 18 27.89 -9.20 30.69
N ARG A 19 27.49 -9.79 31.84
CA ARG A 19 26.10 -9.72 32.31
C ARG A 19 25.70 -8.28 32.64
N VAL A 20 26.50 -7.58 33.45
CA VAL A 20 26.23 -6.20 33.86
C VAL A 20 26.20 -5.27 32.65
N PHE A 21 27.11 -5.44 31.71
CA PHE A 21 27.20 -4.63 30.51
C PHE A 21 25.96 -4.79 29.63
N LYS A 22 25.50 -6.02 29.38
CA LYS A 22 24.22 -6.29 28.69
C LYS A 22 23.04 -5.61 29.38
N SER A 23 22.87 -5.83 30.69
CA SER A 23 21.77 -5.23 31.47
C SER A 23 21.78 -3.70 31.38
N GLU A 24 22.97 -3.12 31.37
CA GLU A 24 23.13 -1.68 31.33
C GLU A 24 22.92 -1.09 29.92
N ILE A 25 23.25 -1.84 28.85
CA ILE A 25 22.87 -1.49 27.46
C ILE A 25 21.34 -1.43 27.36
N VAL A 26 20.65 -2.50 27.78
CA VAL A 26 19.19 -2.60 27.76
C VAL A 26 18.56 -1.44 28.53
N LYS A 27 18.97 -1.25 29.78
CA LYS A 27 18.46 -0.16 30.64
C LYS A 27 18.60 1.22 29.98
N ARG A 28 19.79 1.51 29.42
CA ARG A 28 20.05 2.80 28.76
C ARG A 28 19.27 2.97 27.46
N PHE A 29 19.00 1.88 26.74
CA PHE A 29 18.19 1.94 25.54
C PHE A 29 16.73 2.24 25.87
N GLU A 30 16.18 1.59 26.90
CA GLU A 30 14.79 1.76 27.32
C GLU A 30 14.53 3.11 27.99
N GLU A 31 15.33 3.47 29.00
CA GLU A 31 15.16 4.70 29.80
C GLU A 31 15.76 5.94 29.13
N GLY A 32 16.68 5.74 28.17
CA GLY A 32 17.40 6.82 27.51
C GLY A 32 16.56 7.60 26.50
N ASN A 33 16.95 8.86 26.27
CA ASN A 33 16.39 9.66 25.19
C ASN A 33 16.94 9.20 23.82
N GLU A 34 16.42 9.81 22.74
CA GLU A 34 16.82 9.48 21.37
C GLU A 34 18.34 9.57 21.13
N LYS A 35 19.02 10.56 21.73
CA LYS A 35 20.49 10.69 21.60
C LYS A 35 21.23 9.53 22.26
N THR A 36 20.74 9.03 23.40
CA THR A 36 21.31 7.87 24.06
C THR A 36 21.17 6.62 23.18
N ARG A 37 19.99 6.39 22.60
CA ARG A 37 19.75 5.23 21.71
C ARG A 37 20.63 5.32 20.46
N TYR A 38 20.68 6.49 19.83
CA TYR A 38 21.53 6.74 18.67
C TYR A 38 23.01 6.50 18.97
N TYR A 39 23.50 6.94 20.14
CA TYR A 39 24.87 6.66 20.57
C TYR A 39 25.12 5.16 20.78
N LEU A 40 24.17 4.43 21.38
CA LEU A 40 24.28 2.98 21.57
C LEU A 40 24.39 2.22 20.24
N GLU A 41 23.62 2.65 19.24
CA GLU A 41 23.66 2.09 17.89
C GLU A 41 24.95 2.44 17.16
N LEU A 42 25.33 3.72 17.13
CA LEU A 42 26.48 4.24 16.37
C LEU A 42 27.79 3.60 16.82
N GLU A 43 27.97 3.45 18.14
CA GLU A 43 29.18 2.88 18.74
C GLU A 43 29.16 1.34 18.77
N GLY A 44 28.14 0.71 18.18
CA GLY A 44 28.05 -0.74 18.05
C GLY A 44 27.75 -1.48 19.36
N PHE A 45 27.22 -0.81 20.39
CA PHE A 45 26.94 -1.46 21.67
C PHE A 45 25.83 -2.51 21.58
N LEU A 46 24.92 -2.40 20.61
CA LEU A 46 23.87 -3.40 20.42
C LEU A 46 24.40 -4.75 19.92
N GLN A 47 25.64 -4.83 19.40
CA GLN A 47 26.25 -6.08 18.94
C GLN A 47 26.53 -7.08 20.07
N TYR A 48 26.54 -6.62 21.33
CA TYR A 48 26.75 -7.47 22.49
C TYR A 48 25.46 -8.17 22.95
N LEU A 49 24.31 -7.80 22.37
CA LEU A 49 23.02 -8.45 22.60
C LEU A 49 22.82 -9.63 21.66
N THR A 50 22.02 -10.62 22.07
CA THR A 50 21.51 -11.62 21.14
C THR A 50 20.49 -10.99 20.18
N ILE A 51 20.16 -11.66 19.09
CA ILE A 51 19.14 -11.18 18.14
C ILE A 51 17.78 -11.02 18.85
N GLU A 52 17.42 -11.96 19.73
CA GLU A 52 16.21 -11.88 20.54
C GLU A 52 16.21 -10.66 21.46
N GLU A 53 17.27 -10.47 22.26
CA GLU A 53 17.42 -9.31 23.14
C GLU A 53 17.34 -7.98 22.36
N HIS A 54 17.91 -7.95 21.15
CA HIS A 54 17.85 -6.77 20.28
C HIS A 54 16.41 -6.52 19.81
N LEU A 55 15.72 -7.55 19.32
CA LEU A 55 14.35 -7.41 18.84
C LEU A 55 13.38 -7.01 19.96
N ASP A 56 13.57 -7.50 21.18
CA ASP A 56 12.80 -7.09 22.36
C ASP A 56 12.93 -5.59 22.67
N LEU A 57 14.10 -4.99 22.42
CA LEU A 57 14.31 -3.55 22.56
C LEU A 57 13.56 -2.74 21.50
N LEU A 58 13.54 -3.24 20.26
CA LEU A 58 12.99 -2.52 19.11
C LEU A 58 11.48 -2.68 18.95
N LEU A 59 10.93 -3.83 19.34
CA LEU A 59 9.52 -4.17 19.17
C LEU A 59 8.82 -4.29 20.52
N GLY A 60 7.54 -3.95 20.55
CA GLY A 60 6.66 -4.35 21.64
C GLY A 60 6.29 -5.82 21.50
N ALA A 61 6.07 -6.51 22.63
CA ALA A 61 5.66 -7.92 22.62
C ALA A 61 4.39 -8.18 21.79
N GLU A 62 3.48 -7.20 21.74
CA GLU A 62 2.24 -7.25 20.95
C GLU A 62 2.48 -7.44 19.45
N ASP A 63 3.59 -6.95 18.92
CA ASP A 63 3.93 -7.02 17.50
C ASP A 63 5.02 -8.08 17.22
N LEU A 64 5.91 -8.32 18.18
CA LEU A 64 6.95 -9.34 18.04
C LEU A 64 6.36 -10.76 17.94
N ILE A 65 5.35 -11.07 18.74
CA ILE A 65 4.66 -12.38 18.69
C ILE A 65 4.07 -12.66 17.30
N PRO A 66 3.19 -11.81 16.72
CA PRO A 66 2.66 -12.05 15.38
C PRO A 66 3.73 -11.99 14.29
N LEU A 67 4.82 -11.22 14.47
CA LEU A 67 5.95 -11.25 13.52
C LEU A 67 6.69 -12.59 13.54
N LYS A 68 6.84 -13.24 14.71
CA LYS A 68 7.45 -14.57 14.81
C LYS A 68 6.59 -15.62 14.11
N GLU A 69 5.30 -15.64 14.42
CA GLU A 69 4.33 -16.52 13.75
C GLU A 69 4.33 -16.30 12.22
N LEU A 70 4.38 -15.04 11.78
CA LEU A 70 4.51 -14.70 10.36
C LEU A 70 5.82 -15.21 9.75
N ALA A 71 6.94 -15.08 10.47
CA ALA A 71 8.23 -15.54 10.00
C ALA A 71 8.26 -17.06 9.85
N GLU A 72 7.65 -17.80 10.78
CA GLU A 72 7.46 -19.24 10.70
C GLU A 72 6.54 -19.65 9.54
N GLU A 73 5.45 -18.90 9.30
CA GLU A 73 4.52 -19.16 8.19
C GLU A 73 5.18 -18.94 6.81
N VAL A 74 5.94 -17.84 6.67
CA VAL A 74 6.49 -17.39 5.38
C VAL A 74 7.86 -18.00 5.08
N TRP A 75 8.66 -18.29 6.11
CA TRP A 75 10.00 -18.87 6.02
C TRP A 75 10.18 -20.06 6.98
N PRO A 76 9.46 -21.19 6.78
CA PRO A 76 9.36 -22.31 7.75
C PRO A 76 10.65 -23.10 8.03
N HIS A 77 11.78 -22.70 7.44
CA HIS A 77 13.08 -23.37 7.59
C HIS A 77 14.17 -22.42 8.10
N ARG A 78 13.79 -21.29 8.69
CA ARG A 78 14.69 -20.32 9.28
C ARG A 78 14.25 -19.98 10.69
N ASP A 79 15.21 -19.61 11.53
CA ASP A 79 14.89 -19.06 12.83
C ASP A 79 14.09 -17.76 12.67
N PRO A 80 12.94 -17.60 13.36
CA PRO A 80 12.09 -16.43 13.19
C PRO A 80 12.76 -15.13 13.61
N TYR A 81 13.60 -15.13 14.66
CA TYR A 81 14.30 -13.93 15.09
C TYR A 81 15.33 -13.51 14.04
N GLU A 82 16.11 -14.44 13.49
CA GLU A 82 17.05 -14.16 12.40
C GLU A 82 16.35 -13.57 11.17
N VAL A 83 15.20 -14.12 10.79
CA VAL A 83 14.41 -13.63 9.66
C VAL A 83 13.92 -12.21 9.91
N ILE A 84 13.27 -11.98 11.06
CA ILE A 84 12.73 -10.66 11.42
C ILE A 84 13.87 -9.63 11.40
N PHE A 85 14.99 -9.94 12.04
CA PHE A 85 16.15 -9.07 12.10
C PHE A 85 16.71 -8.76 10.70
N MET A 86 16.83 -9.77 9.83
CA MET A 86 17.34 -9.62 8.47
C MET A 86 16.43 -8.75 7.59
N VAL A 87 15.10 -8.83 7.76
CA VAL A 87 14.15 -8.10 6.91
C VAL A 87 13.76 -6.73 7.48
N MET A 88 14.18 -6.43 8.71
CA MET A 88 13.97 -5.14 9.36
C MET A 88 14.61 -4.00 8.56
N GLY A 89 13.98 -2.82 8.58
CA GLY A 89 14.40 -1.64 7.80
C GLY A 89 14.08 -1.71 6.30
N ASN A 90 14.07 -2.90 5.71
CA ASN A 90 13.77 -3.10 4.29
C ASN A 90 12.32 -3.50 4.04
N ARG A 91 11.79 -4.44 4.82
CA ARG A 91 10.41 -4.95 4.71
C ARG A 91 9.55 -4.58 5.92
N ILE A 92 10.16 -4.32 7.06
CA ILE A 92 9.48 -3.94 8.30
C ILE A 92 9.98 -2.57 8.70
N LYS A 93 9.08 -1.59 8.82
CA LYS A 93 9.39 -0.30 9.47
C LYS A 93 8.63 -0.17 10.76
N LEU A 94 9.32 0.40 11.74
CA LEU A 94 8.83 0.57 13.09
C LEU A 94 8.64 2.05 13.40
N GLU A 95 7.64 2.34 14.20
CA GLU A 95 7.45 3.63 14.86
C GLU A 95 6.97 3.37 16.27
N ASN A 96 7.62 3.94 17.29
CA ASN A 96 7.25 3.75 18.69
C ASN A 96 7.08 2.27 19.10
N ARG A 97 8.03 1.42 18.67
CA ARG A 97 8.03 -0.05 18.89
C ARG A 97 6.87 -0.82 18.27
N LYS A 98 6.14 -0.21 17.32
CA LYS A 98 5.05 -0.80 16.56
C LYS A 98 5.39 -0.93 15.09
N VAL A 99 4.90 -1.98 14.44
CA VAL A 99 5.04 -2.21 13.00
C VAL A 99 4.05 -1.34 12.24
N ILE A 100 4.56 -0.38 11.49
CA ILE A 100 3.74 0.55 10.70
C ILE A 100 3.78 0.27 9.19
N ASP A 101 4.81 -0.40 8.70
CA ASP A 101 4.99 -0.76 7.29
C ASP A 101 5.47 -2.20 7.22
N LEU A 102 4.74 -3.04 6.46
CA LEU A 102 5.07 -4.43 6.22
C LEU A 102 5.01 -4.75 4.73
N SER A 103 6.13 -5.20 4.17
CA SER A 103 6.28 -5.55 2.76
C SER A 103 6.65 -7.01 2.55
N LEU A 104 5.67 -7.80 2.12
CA LEU A 104 5.74 -9.22 1.80
C LEU A 104 5.59 -9.47 0.29
N GLY A 105 6.02 -8.51 -0.53
CA GLY A 105 6.01 -8.66 -1.97
C GLY A 105 7.05 -9.66 -2.49
N HIS A 106 6.73 -10.32 -3.61
CA HIS A 106 7.59 -11.28 -4.31
C HIS A 106 7.97 -12.54 -3.51
N LEU A 107 7.09 -12.99 -2.61
CA LEU A 107 7.33 -14.17 -1.75
C LEU A 107 6.62 -15.44 -2.24
N LYS A 108 5.90 -15.35 -3.37
CA LYS A 108 5.12 -16.45 -3.97
C LYS A 108 4.02 -16.98 -3.03
N LEU A 109 3.53 -16.16 -2.11
CA LEU A 109 2.46 -16.52 -1.17
C LEU A 109 1.21 -16.95 -1.93
N SER A 110 0.69 -18.14 -1.66
CA SER A 110 -0.57 -18.63 -2.23
C SER A 110 -1.80 -18.16 -1.44
N GLU A 111 -1.60 -17.83 -0.16
CA GLU A 111 -2.65 -17.39 0.75
C GLU A 111 -2.23 -16.10 1.46
N PHE A 112 -3.22 -15.36 1.96
CA PHE A 112 -2.98 -14.20 2.81
C PHE A 112 -2.60 -14.66 4.23
N PRO A 113 -1.42 -14.27 4.77
CA PRO A 113 -1.03 -14.64 6.12
C PRO A 113 -1.93 -13.98 7.16
N LYS A 114 -2.81 -14.76 7.78
CA LYS A 114 -3.88 -14.22 8.67
C LYS A 114 -3.32 -13.58 9.93
N VAL A 115 -2.12 -13.96 10.35
CA VAL A 115 -1.42 -13.38 11.51
C VAL A 115 -1.18 -11.87 11.35
N ILE A 116 -1.05 -11.37 10.11
CA ILE A 116 -0.91 -9.93 9.83
C ILE A 116 -2.07 -9.13 10.41
N LEU A 117 -3.26 -9.72 10.53
CA LEU A 117 -4.45 -9.07 11.09
C LEU A 117 -4.32 -8.70 12.59
N ASN A 118 -3.26 -9.17 13.26
CA ASN A 118 -2.94 -8.80 14.64
C ASN A 118 -2.04 -7.55 14.72
N LEU A 119 -1.44 -7.11 13.61
CA LEU A 119 -0.61 -5.90 13.54
C LEU A 119 -1.50 -4.66 13.28
N THR A 120 -2.32 -4.29 14.26
CA THR A 120 -3.39 -3.29 14.10
C THR A 120 -2.91 -1.86 13.86
N ASP A 121 -1.65 -1.57 14.18
CA ASP A 121 -0.99 -0.28 13.94
C ASP A 121 -0.43 -0.12 12.51
N LEU A 122 -0.55 -1.16 11.67
CA LEU A 122 -0.11 -1.12 10.27
C LEU A 122 -0.77 0.03 9.51
N ARG A 123 0.08 0.82 8.86
CA ARG A 123 -0.31 1.94 7.98
C ARG A 123 -0.06 1.61 6.51
N VAL A 124 0.96 0.81 6.23
CA VAL A 124 1.31 0.35 4.88
C VAL A 124 1.43 -1.17 4.89
N LEU A 125 0.68 -1.84 4.01
CA LEU A 125 0.80 -3.28 3.79
C LEU A 125 0.99 -3.55 2.31
N SER A 126 2.10 -4.22 1.97
CA SER A 126 2.38 -4.66 0.61
C SER A 126 2.47 -6.17 0.50
N LEU A 127 1.61 -6.73 -0.34
CA LEU A 127 1.56 -8.15 -0.71
C LEU A 127 1.66 -8.31 -2.24
N ARG A 128 2.26 -7.33 -2.92
CA ARG A 128 2.36 -7.28 -4.38
C ARG A 128 3.17 -8.45 -4.94
N VAL A 129 2.81 -8.92 -6.13
CA VAL A 129 3.54 -9.99 -6.84
C VAL A 129 3.60 -11.28 -6.03
N ASN A 130 2.42 -11.76 -5.65
CA ASN A 130 2.22 -13.06 -5.01
C ASN A 130 1.17 -13.85 -5.81
N LYS A 131 0.59 -14.90 -5.23
CA LYS A 131 -0.45 -15.75 -5.83
C LYS A 131 -1.72 -15.78 -4.98
N ILE A 132 -1.96 -14.72 -4.21
CA ILE A 132 -3.07 -14.63 -3.27
C ILE A 132 -4.38 -14.58 -4.05
N LYS A 133 -5.32 -15.45 -3.68
CA LYS A 133 -6.64 -15.56 -4.33
C LYS A 133 -7.74 -14.84 -3.57
N ASP A 134 -7.62 -14.78 -2.24
CA ASP A 134 -8.64 -14.26 -1.35
C ASP A 134 -8.01 -13.42 -0.24
N ILE A 135 -8.72 -12.36 0.15
CA ILE A 135 -8.38 -11.54 1.33
C ILE A 135 -9.35 -11.94 2.46
N PRO A 136 -8.88 -12.15 3.71
CA PRO A 136 -9.76 -12.54 4.80
C PRO A 136 -10.85 -11.50 5.10
N GLU A 137 -12.05 -11.97 5.45
CA GLU A 137 -13.19 -11.11 5.84
C GLU A 137 -12.92 -10.22 7.06
N LYS A 138 -11.87 -10.46 7.85
CA LYS A 138 -11.50 -9.63 9.00
C LYS A 138 -10.36 -8.64 8.70
N ILE A 139 -10.16 -8.27 7.44
CA ILE A 139 -9.13 -7.28 7.04
C ILE A 139 -9.36 -5.91 7.69
N ASN A 140 -10.61 -5.59 8.05
CA ASN A 140 -11.00 -4.39 8.79
C ASN A 140 -10.33 -4.23 10.16
N LYS A 141 -9.73 -5.29 10.73
CA LYS A 141 -8.88 -5.19 11.92
C LYS A 141 -7.69 -4.26 11.73
N LEU A 142 -7.21 -4.10 10.49
CA LEU A 142 -6.15 -3.15 10.13
C LEU A 142 -6.74 -1.74 9.99
N SER A 143 -7.37 -1.23 11.04
CA SER A 143 -8.12 0.03 11.02
C SER A 143 -7.24 1.26 10.82
N SER A 144 -5.92 1.14 11.04
CA SER A 144 -4.93 2.21 10.81
C SER A 144 -4.37 2.24 9.38
N LEU A 145 -4.78 1.30 8.52
CA LEU A 145 -4.17 1.08 7.22
C LEU A 145 -4.50 2.20 6.24
N LYS A 146 -3.46 2.90 5.77
CA LYS A 146 -3.53 3.98 4.79
C LYS A 146 -3.26 3.51 3.37
N GLU A 147 -2.35 2.54 3.23
CA GLU A 147 -1.89 2.06 1.94
C GLU A 147 -1.94 0.54 1.87
N LEU A 148 -2.64 0.01 0.87
CA LEU A 148 -2.76 -1.42 0.64
C LEU A 148 -2.37 -1.79 -0.78
N TRP A 149 -1.24 -2.51 -0.91
CA TRP A 149 -0.68 -2.93 -2.18
C TRP A 149 -0.93 -4.42 -2.43
N LEU A 150 -1.88 -4.72 -3.31
CA LEU A 150 -2.32 -6.07 -3.67
C LEU A 150 -2.11 -6.39 -5.16
N GLY A 151 -1.38 -5.54 -5.88
CA GLY A 151 -1.17 -5.70 -7.32
C GLY A 151 -0.42 -7.00 -7.68
N SER A 152 -0.69 -7.53 -8.87
CA SER A 152 -0.10 -8.78 -9.39
C SER A 152 -0.33 -9.97 -8.46
N ASN A 153 -1.61 -10.23 -8.16
CA ASN A 153 -2.09 -11.41 -7.43
C ASN A 153 -3.16 -12.12 -8.28
N GLU A 154 -3.93 -13.02 -7.67
CA GLU A 154 -5.00 -13.78 -8.33
C GLU A 154 -6.39 -13.44 -7.80
N LEU A 155 -6.56 -12.27 -7.19
CA LEU A 155 -7.80 -11.85 -6.53
C LEU A 155 -8.95 -11.77 -7.54
N SER A 156 -10.06 -12.45 -7.25
CA SER A 156 -11.27 -12.42 -8.10
C SER A 156 -12.35 -11.47 -7.58
N TYR A 157 -12.29 -11.14 -6.29
CA TYR A 157 -13.16 -10.21 -5.58
C TYR A 157 -12.42 -9.65 -4.36
N LEU A 158 -13.06 -8.72 -3.64
CA LEU A 158 -12.61 -8.22 -2.35
C LEU A 158 -13.71 -8.52 -1.31
N PRO A 159 -13.36 -8.80 -0.04
CA PRO A 159 -14.35 -8.92 1.03
C PRO A 159 -15.06 -7.58 1.27
N GLU A 160 -16.30 -7.59 1.74
CA GLU A 160 -17.05 -6.34 2.01
C GLU A 160 -16.37 -5.52 3.12
N SER A 161 -15.73 -6.18 4.09
CA SER A 161 -15.05 -5.52 5.20
C SER A 161 -13.86 -4.65 4.80
N ILE A 162 -13.33 -4.76 3.57
CA ILE A 162 -12.34 -3.80 3.08
C ILE A 162 -12.90 -2.38 3.07
N CYS A 163 -14.21 -2.23 2.89
CA CYS A 163 -14.92 -0.96 2.85
C CYS A 163 -15.07 -0.31 4.23
N GLU A 164 -14.71 -1.03 5.30
CA GLU A 164 -14.74 -0.53 6.68
C GLU A 164 -13.40 0.10 7.10
N ILE A 165 -12.34 -0.08 6.30
CA ILE A 165 -11.03 0.55 6.52
C ILE A 165 -11.07 1.98 6.00
N THR A 166 -11.81 2.84 6.69
CA THR A 166 -12.04 4.24 6.28
C THR A 166 -10.78 5.10 6.30
N SER A 167 -9.69 4.62 6.91
CA SER A 167 -8.36 5.24 6.89
C SER A 167 -7.60 5.06 5.58
N LEU A 168 -8.05 4.19 4.67
CA LEU A 168 -7.37 3.95 3.39
C LEU A 168 -7.32 5.22 2.53
N GLU A 169 -6.10 5.61 2.16
CA GLU A 169 -5.79 6.71 1.26
C GLU A 169 -5.40 6.21 -0.13
N ALA A 170 -4.82 5.01 -0.21
CA ALA A 170 -4.41 4.43 -1.48
C ALA A 170 -4.57 2.90 -1.54
N LEU A 171 -5.12 2.42 -2.65
CA LEU A 171 -5.40 1.01 -2.90
C LEU A 171 -4.93 0.58 -4.29
N TRP A 172 -3.98 -0.35 -4.34
CA TRP A 172 -3.40 -0.88 -5.57
C TRP A 172 -3.84 -2.32 -5.79
N LEU A 173 -4.61 -2.54 -6.84
CA LEU A 173 -5.21 -3.82 -7.23
C LEU A 173 -4.86 -4.20 -8.67
N ASP A 174 -3.82 -3.58 -9.24
CA ASP A 174 -3.39 -3.80 -10.61
C ASP A 174 -3.15 -5.29 -10.89
N GLN A 175 -3.41 -5.78 -12.10
CA GLN A 175 -3.08 -7.12 -12.57
C GLN A 175 -3.63 -8.22 -11.65
N ASN A 176 -4.94 -8.18 -11.40
CA ASN A 176 -5.69 -9.23 -10.70
C ASN A 176 -6.79 -9.79 -11.63
N LYS A 177 -7.73 -10.55 -11.07
CA LYS A 177 -8.86 -11.15 -11.80
C LYS A 177 -10.20 -10.55 -11.34
N ILE A 178 -10.19 -9.34 -10.75
CA ILE A 178 -11.34 -8.75 -10.08
C ILE A 178 -12.46 -8.48 -11.09
N THR A 179 -13.64 -9.02 -10.80
CA THR A 179 -14.82 -8.90 -11.69
C THR A 179 -15.84 -7.86 -11.22
N TYR A 180 -15.90 -7.60 -9.91
CA TYR A 180 -16.73 -6.58 -9.28
C TYR A 180 -16.05 -6.00 -8.04
N LEU A 181 -16.49 -4.80 -7.63
CA LEU A 181 -16.13 -4.20 -6.35
C LEU A 181 -17.28 -4.39 -5.35
N PRO A 182 -16.98 -4.50 -4.03
CA PRO A 182 -17.98 -4.58 -2.97
C PRO A 182 -19.06 -3.50 -3.02
N LYS A 183 -20.26 -3.78 -2.49
CA LYS A 183 -21.36 -2.81 -2.47
C LYS A 183 -21.03 -1.61 -1.58
N GLY A 184 -20.23 -1.79 -0.54
CA GLY A 184 -19.80 -0.73 0.38
C GLY A 184 -18.68 0.18 -0.13
N PHE A 185 -18.17 0.02 -1.37
CA PHE A 185 -16.90 0.64 -1.79
C PHE A 185 -16.84 2.17 -1.65
N GLY A 186 -17.99 2.85 -1.70
CA GLY A 186 -18.10 4.29 -1.45
C GLY A 186 -17.78 4.76 -0.03
N ASN A 187 -17.67 3.86 0.94
CA ASN A 187 -17.35 4.16 2.34
C ASN A 187 -15.86 4.51 2.56
N LEU A 188 -15.01 4.27 1.56
CA LEU A 188 -13.59 4.63 1.59
C LEU A 188 -13.40 6.13 1.33
N GLU A 189 -13.98 6.97 2.19
CA GLU A 189 -14.11 8.42 1.98
C GLU A 189 -12.77 9.15 1.87
N ASN A 190 -11.71 8.59 2.47
CA ASN A 190 -10.35 9.14 2.41
C ASN A 190 -9.52 8.65 1.21
N LEU A 191 -10.08 7.76 0.37
CA LEU A 191 -9.34 7.16 -0.75
C LEU A 191 -9.04 8.22 -1.82
N LYS A 192 -7.74 8.49 -2.03
CA LYS A 192 -7.21 9.45 -3.02
C LYS A 192 -6.70 8.76 -4.26
N VAL A 193 -6.17 7.54 -4.13
CA VAL A 193 -5.56 6.78 -5.23
C VAL A 193 -6.18 5.39 -5.30
N LEU A 194 -6.71 5.05 -6.47
CA LEU A 194 -7.20 3.71 -6.76
C LEU A 194 -6.69 3.23 -8.12
N ARG A 195 -6.01 2.08 -8.11
CA ARG A 195 -5.51 1.46 -9.33
C ARG A 195 -6.06 0.06 -9.49
N LEU A 196 -6.74 -0.15 -10.61
CA LEU A 196 -7.45 -1.38 -10.98
C LEU A 196 -7.04 -1.85 -12.38
N ILE A 197 -5.85 -1.47 -12.84
CA ILE A 197 -5.33 -1.82 -14.18
C ILE A 197 -5.38 -3.31 -14.40
N GLY A 198 -5.79 -3.79 -15.57
CA GLY A 198 -5.62 -5.20 -15.93
C GLY A 198 -6.45 -6.13 -15.04
N ASN A 199 -7.70 -5.74 -14.78
CA ASN A 199 -8.71 -6.56 -14.12
C ASN A 199 -9.80 -6.95 -15.12
N ARG A 200 -10.91 -7.49 -14.64
CA ARG A 200 -12.05 -7.97 -15.45
C ARG A 200 -13.34 -7.22 -15.11
N LEU A 201 -13.23 -5.97 -14.66
CA LEU A 201 -14.39 -5.18 -14.23
C LEU A 201 -15.30 -4.89 -15.42
N GLN A 202 -16.57 -5.20 -15.26
CA GLN A 202 -17.62 -4.86 -16.23
C GLN A 202 -18.52 -3.72 -15.77
N ILE A 203 -18.72 -3.61 -14.45
CA ILE A 203 -19.62 -2.66 -13.81
C ILE A 203 -18.91 -2.07 -12.58
N ILE A 204 -19.16 -0.80 -12.31
CA ILE A 204 -18.73 -0.10 -11.09
C ILE A 204 -19.96 0.07 -10.20
N PRO A 205 -19.91 -0.32 -8.90
CA PRO A 205 -21.08 -0.25 -8.03
C PRO A 205 -21.51 1.21 -7.79
N PRO A 206 -22.82 1.50 -7.61
CA PRO A 206 -23.31 2.87 -7.43
C PRO A 206 -22.67 3.63 -6.26
N SER A 207 -22.28 2.93 -5.19
CA SER A 207 -21.61 3.54 -4.03
C SER A 207 -20.24 4.13 -4.37
N PHE A 208 -19.53 3.58 -5.36
CA PHE A 208 -18.21 4.07 -5.81
C PHE A 208 -18.21 5.57 -6.10
N PHE A 209 -19.32 6.10 -6.59
CA PHE A 209 -19.44 7.51 -6.95
C PHE A 209 -19.56 8.45 -5.74
N LYS A 210 -19.51 7.92 -4.51
CA LYS A 210 -19.39 8.67 -3.26
C LYS A 210 -17.95 8.98 -2.86
N LEU A 211 -16.95 8.41 -3.55
CA LEU A 211 -15.52 8.62 -3.29
C LEU A 211 -15.09 10.07 -3.61
N SER A 212 -15.44 10.99 -2.74
CA SER A 212 -15.30 12.43 -2.96
C SER A 212 -13.86 12.92 -2.89
N SER A 213 -12.98 12.18 -2.21
CA SER A 213 -11.53 12.47 -2.12
C SER A 213 -10.71 11.86 -3.25
N LEU A 214 -11.31 11.08 -4.16
CA LEU A 214 -10.57 10.35 -5.17
C LEU A 214 -9.97 11.29 -6.22
N GLU A 215 -8.64 11.30 -6.29
CA GLU A 215 -7.87 12.17 -7.17
C GLU A 215 -7.28 11.42 -8.37
N HIS A 216 -6.88 10.16 -8.17
CA HIS A 216 -6.23 9.33 -9.19
C HIS A 216 -6.97 8.01 -9.33
N LEU A 217 -7.54 7.77 -10.51
CA LEU A 217 -8.26 6.55 -10.83
C LEU A 217 -7.71 5.92 -12.11
N ASP A 218 -7.19 4.70 -11.99
CA ASP A 218 -6.80 3.89 -13.14
C ASP A 218 -7.70 2.66 -13.28
N LEU A 219 -8.52 2.66 -14.33
CA LEU A 219 -9.40 1.55 -14.72
C LEU A 219 -8.96 0.95 -16.07
N SER A 220 -7.72 1.20 -16.51
CA SER A 220 -7.25 0.72 -17.80
C SER A 220 -7.23 -0.80 -17.90
N ASN A 221 -7.36 -1.33 -19.12
CA ASN A 221 -7.36 -2.76 -19.41
C ASN A 221 -8.40 -3.52 -18.55
N ASN A 222 -9.66 -3.08 -18.63
CA ASN A 222 -10.82 -3.74 -18.04
C ASN A 222 -11.88 -4.03 -19.12
N ASN A 223 -13.08 -4.44 -18.72
CA ASN A 223 -14.17 -4.78 -19.63
C ASN A 223 -15.35 -3.80 -19.54
N LEU A 224 -15.10 -2.54 -19.15
CA LEU A 224 -16.14 -1.53 -18.97
C LEU A 224 -16.78 -1.15 -20.31
N LYS A 225 -18.11 -1.12 -20.36
CA LYS A 225 -18.90 -0.82 -21.57
C LYS A 225 -19.51 0.59 -21.57
N ASP A 226 -19.83 1.11 -20.39
CA ASP A 226 -20.37 2.46 -20.21
C ASP A 226 -19.97 3.00 -18.82
N LEU A 227 -20.12 4.31 -18.63
CA LEU A 227 -19.98 4.98 -17.34
C LEU A 227 -21.26 5.78 -17.06
N PRO A 228 -21.90 5.59 -15.90
CA PRO A 228 -23.16 6.28 -15.58
C PRO A 228 -22.93 7.77 -15.34
N HIS A 229 -24.02 8.56 -15.38
CA HIS A 229 -23.96 10.00 -15.07
C HIS A 229 -23.40 10.29 -13.67
N SER A 230 -23.60 9.40 -12.71
CA SER A 230 -23.04 9.48 -11.35
C SER A 230 -21.51 9.48 -11.33
N PHE A 231 -20.83 9.02 -12.39
CA PHE A 231 -19.37 9.11 -12.52
C PHE A 231 -18.86 10.55 -12.32
N CYS A 232 -19.67 11.54 -12.72
CA CYS A 232 -19.32 12.95 -12.61
C CYS A 232 -19.41 13.50 -11.17
N SER A 233 -19.80 12.68 -10.19
CA SER A 233 -19.76 13.03 -8.77
C SER A 233 -18.34 13.00 -8.18
N LEU A 234 -17.37 12.38 -8.87
CA LEU A 234 -15.96 12.31 -8.48
C LEU A 234 -15.24 13.65 -8.75
N LYS A 235 -15.67 14.71 -8.06
CA LYS A 235 -15.27 16.11 -8.35
C LYS A 235 -13.79 16.41 -8.09
N SER A 236 -13.12 15.61 -7.25
CA SER A 236 -11.69 15.76 -6.92
C SER A 236 -10.76 15.08 -7.91
N LEU A 237 -11.31 14.36 -8.90
CA LEU A 237 -10.52 13.57 -9.85
C LEU A 237 -9.63 14.48 -10.71
N LYS A 238 -8.32 14.25 -10.63
CA LYS A 238 -7.27 14.95 -11.39
C LYS A 238 -6.73 14.11 -12.53
N TRP A 239 -6.64 12.79 -12.31
CA TRP A 239 -6.11 11.85 -13.27
C TRP A 239 -7.05 10.66 -13.45
N LEU A 240 -7.45 10.41 -14.70
CA LEU A 240 -8.33 9.31 -15.06
C LEU A 240 -7.80 8.54 -16.25
N SER A 241 -7.54 7.25 -16.07
CA SER A 241 -7.30 6.35 -17.19
C SER A 241 -8.43 5.33 -17.34
N LEU A 242 -9.00 5.33 -18.53
CA LEU A 242 -10.02 4.40 -19.01
C LEU A 242 -9.52 3.60 -20.21
N SER A 243 -8.21 3.63 -20.49
CA SER A 243 -7.66 3.05 -21.71
C SER A 243 -7.91 1.54 -21.81
N SER A 244 -7.99 1.03 -23.03
CA SER A 244 -8.22 -0.38 -23.34
C SER A 244 -9.44 -0.95 -22.61
N ASN A 245 -10.57 -0.27 -22.74
CA ASN A 245 -11.90 -0.74 -22.33
C ASN A 245 -12.81 -0.86 -23.56
N ASN A 246 -14.10 -1.16 -23.35
CA ASN A 246 -15.12 -1.28 -24.39
C ASN A 246 -16.07 -0.08 -24.42
N LEU A 247 -15.61 1.10 -24.01
CA LEU A 247 -16.44 2.30 -23.93
C LEU A 247 -16.80 2.83 -25.32
N LYS A 248 -18.10 2.99 -25.57
CA LYS A 248 -18.62 3.60 -26.82
C LYS A 248 -18.82 5.10 -26.71
N LYS A 249 -18.97 5.62 -25.49
CA LYS A 249 -19.16 7.04 -25.16
C LYS A 249 -18.65 7.30 -23.74
N LEU A 250 -18.51 8.57 -23.39
CA LEU A 250 -18.39 9.03 -22.01
C LEU A 250 -19.68 9.78 -21.63
N PRO A 251 -20.05 9.85 -20.35
CA PRO A 251 -21.21 10.63 -19.92
C PRO A 251 -21.00 12.12 -20.23
N GLU A 252 -22.05 12.80 -20.69
CA GLU A 252 -21.96 14.20 -21.12
C GLU A 252 -21.50 15.16 -20.01
N CYS A 253 -21.76 14.78 -18.76
CA CYS A 253 -21.34 15.53 -17.58
C CYS A 253 -19.83 15.47 -17.32
N ILE A 254 -19.03 14.70 -18.06
CA ILE A 254 -17.58 14.61 -17.85
C ILE A 254 -16.89 15.99 -17.99
N LYS A 255 -17.49 16.89 -18.78
CA LYS A 255 -17.09 18.30 -18.89
C LYS A 255 -17.18 19.10 -17.57
N ASN A 256 -17.92 18.60 -16.59
CA ASN A 256 -18.12 19.23 -15.29
C ASN A 256 -17.04 18.83 -14.27
N LEU A 257 -16.16 17.86 -14.58
CA LEU A 257 -15.03 17.48 -13.75
C LEU A 257 -13.92 18.53 -13.88
N LYS A 258 -14.09 19.66 -13.16
CA LYS A 258 -13.21 20.84 -13.27
C LYS A 258 -11.77 20.57 -12.82
N SER A 259 -11.58 19.61 -11.93
CA SER A 259 -10.25 19.21 -11.43
C SER A 259 -9.52 18.28 -12.39
N LEU A 260 -10.20 17.72 -13.42
CA LEU A 260 -9.64 16.69 -14.27
C LEU A 260 -8.60 17.28 -15.24
N GLU A 261 -7.36 16.87 -15.05
CA GLU A 261 -6.22 17.37 -15.81
C GLU A 261 -5.79 16.39 -16.90
N HIS A 262 -5.87 15.09 -16.61
CA HIS A 262 -5.45 14.02 -17.52
C HIS A 262 -6.58 13.01 -17.72
N LEU A 263 -6.90 12.72 -18.98
CA LEU A 263 -7.87 11.71 -19.39
C LEU A 263 -7.29 10.79 -20.46
N ASP A 264 -7.08 9.52 -20.14
CA ASP A 264 -6.70 8.52 -21.13
C ASP A 264 -7.90 7.67 -21.56
N VAL A 265 -8.24 7.71 -22.84
CA VAL A 265 -9.31 6.90 -23.46
C VAL A 265 -8.80 6.02 -24.60
N LYS A 266 -7.47 5.92 -24.77
CA LYS A 266 -6.84 5.13 -25.83
C LYS A 266 -7.38 3.71 -25.85
N GLY A 267 -7.54 3.13 -27.04
CA GLY A 267 -7.95 1.73 -27.16
C GLY A 267 -9.44 1.46 -26.90
N ASN A 268 -10.28 2.49 -26.73
CA ASN A 268 -11.73 2.33 -26.65
C ASN A 268 -12.41 2.50 -28.01
N PRO A 269 -13.55 1.84 -28.29
CA PRO A 269 -14.36 2.07 -29.49
C PRO A 269 -14.75 3.54 -29.72
N LEU A 270 -14.97 4.31 -28.65
CA LEU A 270 -15.33 5.73 -28.74
C LEU A 270 -14.32 6.57 -29.53
N VAL A 271 -13.04 6.21 -29.52
CA VAL A 271 -11.99 6.97 -30.24
C VAL A 271 -12.04 6.76 -31.75
N LYS A 272 -12.81 5.77 -32.21
CA LYS A 272 -13.06 5.52 -33.64
C LYS A 272 -14.23 6.34 -34.18
N ASN A 273 -15.06 6.95 -33.32
CA ASN A 273 -16.18 7.78 -33.73
C ASN A 273 -15.73 9.26 -33.85
N PRO A 274 -15.72 9.86 -35.06
CA PRO A 274 -15.25 11.24 -35.27
C PRO A 274 -16.05 12.28 -34.47
N GLU A 275 -17.37 12.15 -34.35
CA GLU A 275 -18.21 13.10 -33.62
C GLU A 275 -17.90 13.11 -32.13
N ILE A 276 -17.68 11.93 -31.54
CA ILE A 276 -17.30 11.79 -30.13
C ILE A 276 -15.91 12.39 -29.91
N VAL A 277 -14.96 12.10 -30.80
CA VAL A 277 -13.61 12.68 -30.74
C VAL A 277 -13.65 14.20 -30.81
N GLU A 278 -14.48 14.79 -31.67
CA GLU A 278 -14.66 16.25 -31.73
C GLU A 278 -15.29 16.81 -30.45
N LYS A 279 -16.23 16.10 -29.82
CA LYS A 279 -16.75 16.48 -28.49
C LYS A 279 -15.65 16.43 -27.42
N LEU A 280 -14.81 15.41 -27.42
CA LEU A 280 -13.70 15.27 -26.46
C LEU A 280 -12.65 16.37 -26.62
N LYS A 281 -12.32 16.75 -27.87
CA LYS A 281 -11.38 17.86 -28.13
C LYS A 281 -11.86 19.21 -27.57
N LYS A 282 -13.19 19.39 -27.41
CA LYS A 282 -13.79 20.60 -26.83
C LYS A 282 -13.77 20.61 -25.29
N LEU A 283 -13.40 19.51 -24.64
CA LEU A 283 -13.27 19.47 -23.18
C LEU A 283 -12.06 20.29 -22.72
N LYS A 284 -12.23 21.04 -21.62
CA LYS A 284 -11.17 21.84 -21.00
C LYS A 284 -10.28 20.98 -20.09
N ILE A 285 -9.71 19.91 -20.64
CA ILE A 285 -8.79 18.99 -19.95
C ILE A 285 -7.38 19.22 -20.51
N LYS A 286 -6.36 19.34 -19.63
CA LYS A 286 -4.99 19.66 -20.05
C LYS A 286 -4.48 18.65 -21.08
N GLU A 287 -4.64 17.36 -20.79
CA GLU A 287 -4.20 16.28 -21.65
C GLU A 287 -5.30 15.23 -21.85
N ILE A 288 -5.56 14.88 -23.12
CA ILE A 288 -6.44 13.75 -23.46
C ILE A 288 -5.66 12.79 -24.35
N ILE A 289 -5.36 11.61 -23.82
CA ILE A 289 -4.59 10.55 -24.49
C ILE A 289 -5.57 9.65 -25.26
N GLY A 290 -5.13 9.18 -26.44
CA GLY A 290 -5.94 8.33 -27.32
C GLY A 290 -6.72 9.07 -28.40
N ILE A 291 -6.71 10.40 -28.40
CA ILE A 291 -7.21 11.23 -29.49
C ILE A 291 -6.06 12.06 -30.08
N LYS A 292 -5.90 12.06 -31.40
CA LYS A 292 -4.93 12.95 -32.06
C LYS A 292 -5.47 14.39 -31.97
N ARG A 293 -4.86 15.24 -31.14
CA ARG A 293 -5.05 16.69 -31.27
C ARG A 293 -4.36 17.11 -32.57
N LYS A 294 -5.03 17.90 -33.43
CA LYS A 294 -4.30 18.55 -34.54
C LYS A 294 -3.14 19.33 -33.89
N PRO A 295 -1.90 19.24 -34.41
CA PRO A 295 -0.82 20.06 -33.89
C PRO A 295 -1.31 21.51 -33.93
N LYS A 296 -1.12 22.25 -32.83
CA LYS A 296 -1.29 23.70 -32.86
C LYS A 296 -0.34 24.17 -33.96
N SER A 297 -0.88 24.61 -35.10
CA SER A 297 -0.07 25.30 -36.08
C SER A 297 0.45 26.55 -35.38
N PHE A 298 1.73 26.53 -35.01
CA PHE A 298 2.46 27.76 -34.72
C PHE A 298 2.41 28.57 -36.02
N ARG A 299 1.49 29.52 -36.09
CA ARG A 299 1.62 30.62 -37.04
C ARG A 299 2.75 31.49 -36.49
N ILE A 300 3.93 31.29 -37.04
CA ILE A 300 4.98 32.30 -36.99
C ILE A 300 4.47 33.43 -37.90
N PHE A 301 4.19 34.58 -37.30
CA PHE A 301 4.12 35.87 -37.99
C PHE A 301 5.36 36.66 -37.58
#